data_AF-A0A535QQT7-F1
#
_entry.id   AF-A0A535QQT7-F1
#
_cell.length_a   1.000
_cell.length_b   1.000
_cell.length_c   1.000
_cell.angle_alpha   90.00
_cell.angle_beta   90.00
_cell.angle_gamma   90.00
#
_symmetry.space_group_name_H-M   'P 1'
#
loop_
_entity.id
_entity.type
_entity.pdbx_description
1 polymer ?
#
loop_
_entity_poly.entity_id
_entity_poly.type
_entity_poly.pdbx_seq_one_letter_code
_entity_poly.pdbx_strand_id
1 'polypeptide(L)'
;MVVPPVMTPLVATLVGVPAVDVSPLNCAGPNACEIVGIYTSIFWIAMAVLVVVGGLIVYAALRFRRRDDKEPAQVHGNPRLEILWTAIPVVIVGFLFIRTALRIDYVRNGPPPQQTIQVSGIQWAWQFKYPNGRTSTTKLTIPVGQVVRLQVTSKDVLHSFWVPRLGGQIYAKPGFPNSGWIEASQPGQYFGQCNELCGLGHWFMYLEVDAVSEADYQAFLSGAPPPGAGPPPAEKANGVTPATNVGETDDLKFVPTSATVKVGDVVQWTNDGTSIHSVTFDNQQVPSLDTQNGGEKYELKFLKAGTYHYVCTFHVAAGMQGTITVTGG
;
A
#
# COMPACT_ATOMS: atom_id res chain seq x y z
N MET A 1 15.45 27.00 -0.26
CA MET A 1 15.49 27.13 1.21
C MET A 1 15.45 25.73 1.78
N VAL A 2 16.51 25.35 2.50
CA VAL A 2 16.70 24.01 3.08
C VAL A 2 15.69 23.83 4.22
N VAL A 3 14.85 22.81 4.11
CA VAL A 3 13.91 22.42 5.18
C VAL A 3 14.74 21.86 6.35
N PRO A 4 14.62 22.38 7.57
CA PRO A 4 15.37 21.86 8.71
C PRO A 4 14.87 20.47 9.12
N PRO A 5 15.73 19.60 9.67
CA PRO A 5 15.36 18.25 10.08
C PRO A 5 14.40 18.31 11.27
N VAL A 6 13.20 17.75 11.09
CA VAL A 6 12.19 17.60 12.14
C VAL A 6 12.65 16.52 13.13
N MET A 7 12.45 16.81 14.42
CA MET A 7 12.81 16.02 15.59
C MET A 7 12.62 14.50 15.43
N THR A 8 13.68 13.77 15.74
CA THR A 8 13.71 12.31 15.88
C THR A 8 12.86 11.89 17.09
N PRO A 9 11.91 10.94 16.97
CA PRO A 9 11.24 10.40 18.14
C PRO A 9 12.17 9.38 18.82
N LEU A 10 12.50 9.64 20.08
CA LEU A 10 13.16 8.68 20.96
C LEU A 10 12.09 7.69 21.47
N VAL A 11 11.88 6.57 20.76
CA VAL A 11 11.03 5.48 21.25
C VAL A 11 11.74 4.14 21.10
N ALA A 12 12.02 3.56 22.26
CA ALA A 12 12.32 2.18 22.63
C ALA A 12 12.56 1.13 21.52
N THR A 13 13.82 0.71 21.43
CA THR A 13 14.25 -0.58 20.86
C THR A 13 13.81 -1.73 21.76
N LEU A 14 12.80 -2.49 21.34
CA LEU A 14 12.55 -3.87 21.79
C LEU A 14 12.02 -4.64 20.57
N VAL A 15 12.79 -5.67 20.17
CA VAL A 15 12.68 -6.47 18.93
C VAL A 15 13.12 -5.69 17.68
N GLY A 16 14.33 -5.98 17.19
CA GLY A 16 15.00 -5.32 16.08
C GLY A 16 14.44 -5.61 14.69
N VAL A 17 13.12 -5.51 14.51
CA VAL A 17 12.53 -5.28 13.18
C VAL A 17 12.44 -3.75 13.04
N PRO A 18 13.16 -3.11 12.11
CA PRO A 18 12.98 -1.69 11.88
C PRO A 18 11.49 -1.47 11.57
N ALA A 19 10.84 -0.60 12.34
CA ALA A 19 9.44 -0.28 12.11
C ALA A 19 9.28 0.14 10.65
N VAL A 20 8.42 -0.57 9.92
CA VAL A 20 8.11 -0.25 8.54
C VAL A 20 7.50 1.15 8.52
N ASP A 21 8.19 2.08 7.86
CA ASP A 21 7.72 3.45 7.83
C ASP A 21 6.58 3.60 6.82
N VAL A 22 5.38 3.80 7.37
CA VAL A 22 4.12 4.07 6.68
C VAL A 22 3.65 5.51 6.88
N SER A 23 4.50 6.39 7.43
CA SER A 23 4.12 7.75 7.75
C SER A 23 3.83 8.56 6.48
N PRO A 24 2.65 9.17 6.33
CA PRO A 24 2.39 10.08 5.22
C PRO A 24 3.28 11.31 5.24
N LEU A 25 3.95 11.62 6.37
CA LEU A 25 4.86 12.75 6.50
C LEU A 25 6.25 12.49 5.93
N ASN A 26 6.65 11.22 5.77
CA ASN A 26 7.91 10.84 5.14
C ASN A 26 7.67 10.43 3.67
N CYS A 27 7.43 11.41 2.81
CA CYS A 27 7.15 11.16 1.40
C CYS A 27 8.34 10.49 0.68
N ALA A 28 8.03 9.62 -0.28
CA ALA A 28 9.01 8.90 -1.11
C ALA A 28 8.65 8.91 -2.60
N GLY A 29 7.61 9.64 -2.97
CA GLY A 29 7.19 9.90 -4.33
C GLY A 29 6.75 11.35 -4.51
N PRO A 30 6.85 11.92 -5.71
CA PRO A 30 6.55 13.33 -5.95
C PRO A 30 5.09 13.69 -5.68
N ASN A 31 4.14 12.77 -5.90
CA ASN A 31 2.73 12.97 -5.53
C ASN A 31 2.58 13.21 -4.02
N ALA A 32 3.08 12.28 -3.20
CA ALA A 32 3.04 12.39 -1.74
C ALA A 32 3.78 13.63 -1.25
N CYS A 33 4.92 13.99 -1.85
CA CYS A 33 5.67 15.17 -1.43
C CYS A 33 4.93 16.49 -1.67
N GLU A 34 4.19 16.63 -2.78
CA GLU A 34 3.32 17.80 -2.99
C GLU A 34 2.20 17.87 -1.94
N ILE A 35 1.60 16.72 -1.59
CA ILE A 35 0.60 16.63 -0.52
C ILE A 35 1.20 17.06 0.83
N VAL A 36 2.35 16.51 1.22
CA VAL A 36 3.06 16.86 2.47
C VAL A 36 3.39 18.36 2.52
N GLY A 37 3.76 18.95 1.38
CA GLY A 37 4.03 20.39 1.29
C GLY A 37 2.82 21.23 1.69
N ILE A 38 1.60 20.84 1.28
CA ILE A 38 0.35 21.52 1.66
C ILE A 38 0.07 21.30 3.15
N TYR A 39 0.16 20.06 3.65
CA TYR A 39 -0.02 19.74 5.06
C TYR A 39 0.93 20.53 5.96
N THR A 40 2.18 20.69 5.55
CA THR A 40 3.18 21.45 6.32
C THR A 40 2.80 22.93 6.45
N SER A 41 2.26 23.54 5.38
CA SER A 41 1.75 24.93 5.45
C SER A 41 0.56 25.05 6.40
N ILE A 42 -0.40 24.12 6.32
CA ILE A 42 -1.56 24.09 7.20
C ILE A 42 -1.13 23.93 8.66
N PHE A 43 -0.21 23.01 8.94
CA PHE A 43 0.30 22.75 10.28
C PHE A 43 0.87 24.00 10.94
N TRP A 44 1.80 24.71 10.27
CA TRP A 44 2.43 25.89 10.86
C TRP A 44 1.48 27.08 11.04
N ILE A 45 0.53 27.26 10.11
CA ILE A 45 -0.54 28.26 10.27
C ILE A 45 -1.43 27.91 11.47
N ALA A 46 -1.85 26.64 11.58
CA ALA A 46 -2.65 26.16 12.71
C ALA A 46 -1.90 26.32 14.04
N MET A 47 -0.59 26.04 14.08
CA MET A 47 0.24 26.25 15.26
C MET A 47 0.32 27.74 15.65
N ALA A 48 0.45 28.65 14.68
CA ALA A 48 0.44 30.08 14.97
C ALA A 48 -0.91 30.53 15.54
N VAL A 49 -2.03 30.08 14.96
CA VAL A 49 -3.38 30.36 15.47
C VAL A 49 -3.57 29.79 16.88
N LEU A 50 -3.13 28.55 17.11
CA LEU A 50 -3.20 27.89 18.41
C LEU A 50 -2.46 28.68 19.48
N VAL A 51 -1.23 29.13 19.19
CA VAL A 51 -0.42 29.92 20.13
C VAL A 51 -1.06 31.28 20.42
N VAL A 52 -1.60 31.96 19.40
CA VAL A 52 -2.24 33.27 19.58
C VAL A 52 -3.55 33.14 20.36
N VAL A 53 -4.48 32.29 19.91
CA VAL A 53 -5.78 32.13 20.54
C VAL A 53 -5.65 31.48 21.92
N GLY A 54 -4.88 30.40 22.02
CA GLY A 54 -4.59 29.74 23.28
C GLY A 54 -3.88 30.66 24.27
N GLY A 55 -2.91 31.44 23.79
CA GLY A 55 -2.21 32.45 24.60
C GLY A 55 -3.16 33.55 25.11
N LEU A 56 -4.07 34.05 24.27
CA LEU A 56 -5.08 35.03 24.68
C LEU A 56 -6.06 34.46 25.72
N ILE A 57 -6.49 33.20 25.57
CA ILE A 57 -7.35 32.53 26.55
C ILE A 57 -6.62 32.38 27.89
N VAL A 58 -5.38 31.88 27.88
CA VAL A 58 -4.56 31.74 29.09
C VAL A 58 -4.31 33.11 29.73
N TYR A 59 -3.95 34.11 28.93
CA TYR A 59 -3.78 35.48 29.40
C TYR A 59 -5.06 36.00 30.05
N ALA A 60 -6.23 35.83 29.41
CA ALA A 60 -7.49 36.30 29.96
C ALA A 60 -7.83 35.60 31.28
N ALA A 61 -7.66 34.27 31.34
CA ALA A 61 -7.89 33.47 32.53
C ALA A 61 -7.01 33.89 33.71
N LEU A 62 -5.75 34.26 33.46
CA LEU A 62 -4.81 34.70 34.50
C LEU A 62 -5.01 36.17 34.90
N ARG A 63 -5.19 37.05 33.91
CA ARG A 63 -5.22 38.51 34.10
C ARG A 63 -6.55 39.02 34.63
N PHE A 64 -7.66 38.43 34.20
CA PHE A 64 -9.03 38.84 34.55
C PHE A 64 -9.71 37.87 35.53
N ARG A 65 -8.92 37.03 36.23
CA ARG A 65 -9.43 36.22 37.34
C ARG A 65 -10.03 37.11 38.42
N ARG A 66 -11.25 36.80 38.87
CA ARG A 66 -11.95 37.51 39.95
C ARG A 66 -11.10 37.55 41.23
N ARG A 67 -10.97 38.74 41.83
CA ARG A 67 -10.24 38.98 43.10
C ARG A 67 -11.04 39.82 44.08
N ASP A 68 -11.95 40.64 43.57
CA ASP A 68 -12.89 41.46 44.31
C ASP A 68 -14.27 41.42 43.63
N ASP A 69 -15.23 42.14 44.20
CA ASP A 69 -16.61 42.26 43.71
C ASP A 69 -16.83 43.52 42.86
N LYS A 70 -15.74 44.14 42.38
CA LYS A 70 -15.85 45.31 41.50
C LYS A 70 -16.32 44.87 40.12
N GLU A 71 -17.36 45.53 39.61
CA GLU A 71 -17.84 45.27 38.26
C GLU A 71 -16.75 45.59 37.21
N PRO A 72 -16.56 44.71 36.19
CA PRO A 72 -15.63 44.98 35.11
C PRO A 72 -16.15 46.08 34.18
N ALA A 73 -15.25 46.66 33.37
CA ALA A 73 -15.64 47.65 32.37
C ALA A 73 -16.64 47.06 31.36
N GLN A 74 -17.80 47.72 31.22
CA GLN A 74 -18.89 47.28 30.34
C GLN A 74 -18.64 47.70 28.88
N VAL A 75 -17.63 47.07 28.25
CA VAL A 75 -17.30 47.26 26.84
C VAL A 75 -18.14 46.34 25.96
N HIS A 76 -18.71 46.88 24.87
CA HIS A 76 -19.65 46.14 24.01
C HIS A 76 -19.03 45.67 22.68
N GLY A 77 -17.86 46.19 22.29
CA GLY A 77 -17.21 45.81 21.04
C GLY A 77 -16.18 46.82 20.58
N ASN A 78 -15.55 46.52 19.44
CA ASN A 78 -14.60 47.41 18.78
C ASN A 78 -14.60 47.09 17.28
N PRO A 79 -15.25 47.92 16.44
CA PRO A 79 -15.37 47.67 15.00
C PRO A 79 -14.03 47.48 14.29
N ARG A 80 -12.95 48.11 14.78
CA ARG A 80 -11.61 47.94 14.19
C ARG A 80 -11.04 46.55 14.46
N LEU A 81 -11.25 46.01 15.66
CA LEU A 81 -10.86 44.63 15.99
C LEU A 81 -11.73 43.62 15.24
N GLU A 82 -13.02 43.92 15.09
CA GLU A 82 -13.96 43.10 14.34
C GLU A 82 -13.55 42.92 12.88
N ILE A 83 -13.20 44.02 12.20
CA ILE A 83 -12.67 43.97 10.84
C ILE A 83 -11.37 43.17 10.80
N LEU A 84 -10.45 43.39 11.74
CA LEU A 84 -9.15 42.74 11.77
C LEU A 84 -9.26 41.21 11.91
N TRP A 85 -10.01 40.72 12.90
CA TRP A 85 -10.16 39.28 13.13
C TRP A 85 -11.03 38.58 12.09
N THR A 86 -11.74 39.33 11.25
CA THR A 86 -12.50 38.80 10.11
C THR A 86 -11.61 38.72 8.89
N ALA A 87 -10.81 39.77 8.64
CA ALA A 87 -9.88 39.82 7.51
C ALA A 87 -8.77 38.76 7.61
N ILE A 88 -8.22 38.52 8.82
CA ILE A 88 -7.12 37.56 9.00
C ILE A 88 -7.51 36.13 8.57
N PRO A 89 -8.61 35.52 9.06
CA PRO A 89 -9.06 34.21 8.59
C PRO A 89 -9.38 34.17 7.09
N VAL A 90 -9.98 35.23 6.53
CA VAL A 90 -10.27 35.30 5.10
C VAL A 90 -8.97 35.24 4.27
N VAL A 91 -7.93 35.97 4.68
CA VAL A 91 -6.62 35.92 4.02
C VAL A 91 -5.98 34.56 4.16
N ILE A 92 -6.02 33.94 5.35
CA ILE A 92 -5.48 32.60 5.60
C ILE A 92 -6.16 31.56 4.70
N VAL A 93 -7.49 31.53 4.68
CA VAL A 93 -8.25 30.59 3.86
C VAL A 93 -8.03 30.85 2.37
N GLY A 94 -8.02 32.10 1.94
CA GLY A 94 -7.74 32.47 0.56
C GLY A 94 -6.36 32.00 0.10
N PHE A 95 -5.33 32.18 0.93
CA PHE A 95 -3.98 31.67 0.68
C PHE A 95 -3.97 30.14 0.54
N LEU A 96 -4.56 29.41 1.49
CA LEU A 96 -4.63 27.94 1.47
C LEU A 96 -5.41 27.41 0.27
N PHE A 97 -6.51 28.08 -0.09
CA PHE A 97 -7.32 27.75 -1.25
C PHE A 97 -6.51 27.89 -2.55
N ILE A 98 -5.83 29.02 -2.76
CA ILE A 98 -5.02 29.25 -3.97
C ILE A 98 -3.91 28.20 -4.08
N ARG A 99 -3.18 27.94 -2.97
CA ARG A 99 -2.14 26.90 -2.92
C ARG A 99 -2.67 25.52 -3.31
N THR A 100 -3.85 25.16 -2.81
CA THR A 100 -4.50 23.87 -3.09
C THR A 100 -4.97 23.80 -4.55
N ALA A 101 -5.66 24.84 -5.02
CA ALA A 101 -6.20 24.91 -6.37
C ALA A 101 -5.11 24.81 -7.46
N LEU A 102 -3.93 25.40 -7.23
CA LEU A 102 -2.80 25.32 -8.16
C LEU A 102 -2.10 23.94 -8.20
N ARG A 103 -2.42 23.03 -7.27
CA ARG A 103 -1.78 21.70 -7.15
C ARG A 103 -2.73 20.52 -7.34
N ILE A 104 -4.04 20.74 -7.24
CA ILE A 104 -5.03 19.65 -7.29
C ILE A 104 -4.97 18.84 -8.59
N ASP A 105 -4.72 19.50 -9.72
CA ASP A 105 -4.61 18.83 -11.02
C ASP A 105 -3.40 17.88 -11.06
N TYR A 106 -2.23 18.36 -10.63
CA TYR A 106 -1.01 17.54 -10.53
C TYR A 106 -1.21 16.34 -9.61
N VAL A 107 -1.77 16.56 -8.40
CA VAL A 107 -2.00 15.48 -7.43
C VAL A 107 -2.99 14.43 -7.98
N ARG A 108 -4.01 14.85 -8.75
CA ARG A 108 -5.04 13.95 -9.28
C ARG A 108 -4.62 13.22 -10.56
N ASN A 109 -4.08 13.95 -11.52
CA ASN A 109 -3.88 13.48 -12.89
C ASN A 109 -2.42 13.10 -13.18
N GLY A 110 -1.48 13.77 -12.52
CA GLY A 110 -0.05 13.52 -12.64
C GLY A 110 0.53 13.84 -14.01
N PRO A 111 1.84 13.62 -14.18
CA PRO A 111 2.46 13.62 -15.50
C PRO A 111 1.93 12.49 -16.40
N PRO A 112 2.24 12.50 -17.71
CA PRO A 112 1.94 11.38 -18.60
C PRO A 112 2.53 10.07 -18.07
N PRO A 113 1.72 9.00 -17.90
CA PRO A 113 2.20 7.74 -17.34
C PRO A 113 2.98 6.93 -18.36
N GLN A 114 4.01 6.21 -17.91
CA GLN A 114 4.74 5.23 -18.73
C GLN A 114 3.93 3.93 -18.88
N GLN A 115 3.08 3.61 -17.90
CA GLN A 115 2.23 2.44 -17.92
C GLN A 115 0.98 2.62 -17.07
N THR A 116 -0.02 1.77 -17.34
CA THR A 116 -1.25 1.72 -16.56
C THR A 116 -1.45 0.32 -15.99
N ILE A 117 -1.61 0.23 -14.67
CA ILE A 117 -1.87 -1.01 -13.94
C ILE A 117 -3.31 -0.97 -13.45
N GLN A 118 -4.05 -2.05 -13.68
CA GLN A 118 -5.39 -2.20 -13.14
C GLN A 118 -5.29 -2.72 -11.71
N VAL A 119 -5.96 -2.04 -10.79
CA VAL A 119 -6.01 -2.35 -9.36
C VAL A 119 -7.45 -2.70 -9.02
N SER A 120 -7.67 -3.91 -8.51
CA SER A 120 -8.98 -4.38 -8.06
C SER A 120 -8.94 -4.69 -6.58
N GLY A 121 -9.81 -4.04 -5.80
CA GLY A 121 -10.12 -4.48 -4.44
C GLY A 121 -11.04 -5.70 -4.47
N ILE A 122 -10.72 -6.70 -3.66
CA ILE A 122 -11.57 -7.86 -3.39
C ILE A 122 -11.54 -8.15 -1.88
N GLN A 123 -12.55 -8.80 -1.31
CA GLN A 123 -12.55 -9.22 0.09
C GLN A 123 -11.57 -10.39 0.26
N TRP A 124 -10.44 -10.27 0.97
CA TRP A 124 -9.82 -9.07 1.56
C TRP A 124 -8.37 -8.92 1.09
N ALA A 125 -8.18 -8.75 -0.21
CA ALA A 125 -6.89 -8.62 -0.88
C ALA A 125 -6.94 -7.59 -2.03
N TRP A 126 -5.76 -7.18 -2.48
CA TRP A 126 -5.61 -6.35 -3.67
C TRP A 126 -5.09 -7.18 -4.83
N GLN A 127 -5.73 -7.06 -5.99
CA GLN A 127 -5.28 -7.70 -7.22
C GLN A 127 -4.79 -6.64 -8.21
N PHE A 128 -3.63 -6.90 -8.80
CA PHE A 128 -2.98 -6.06 -9.81
C PHE A 128 -2.94 -6.80 -11.13
N LYS A 129 -3.26 -6.11 -12.22
CA LYS A 129 -3.10 -6.62 -13.58
C LYS A 129 -2.27 -5.64 -14.41
N TYR A 130 -1.16 -6.15 -14.93
CA TYR A 130 -0.16 -5.42 -15.68
C TYR A 130 -0.52 -5.40 -17.18
N PRO A 131 0.05 -4.45 -17.96
CA PRO A 131 -0.24 -4.33 -19.40
C PRO A 131 0.03 -5.59 -20.22
N ASN A 132 1.02 -6.40 -19.84
CA ASN A 132 1.36 -7.66 -20.51
C ASN A 132 0.44 -8.84 -20.13
N GLY A 133 -0.58 -8.60 -19.31
CA GLY A 133 -1.50 -9.62 -18.84
C GLY A 133 -1.07 -10.35 -17.57
N ARG A 134 0.16 -10.13 -17.08
CA ARG A 134 0.59 -10.64 -15.77
C ARG A 134 -0.34 -10.10 -14.69
N THR A 135 -0.61 -10.92 -13.69
CA THR A 135 -1.34 -10.50 -12.48
C THR A 135 -0.44 -10.64 -11.26
N SER A 136 -0.72 -9.89 -10.21
CA SER A 136 -0.15 -10.16 -8.88
C SER A 136 -1.17 -9.83 -7.80
N THR A 137 -1.08 -10.52 -6.66
CA THR A 137 -1.99 -10.31 -5.53
C THR A 137 -1.19 -9.81 -4.34
N THR A 138 -1.72 -8.85 -3.58
CA THR A 138 -1.12 -8.19 -2.39
C THR A 138 0.15 -7.38 -2.62
N LYS A 139 0.96 -7.71 -3.64
CA LYS A 139 2.19 -7.00 -4.00
C LYS A 139 2.10 -6.35 -5.39
N LEU A 140 2.33 -5.05 -5.43
CA LEU A 140 2.43 -4.23 -6.64
C LEU A 140 3.91 -3.95 -6.93
N THR A 141 4.45 -4.55 -7.98
CA THR A 141 5.82 -4.28 -8.44
C THR A 141 5.79 -3.11 -9.43
N ILE A 142 6.62 -2.08 -9.22
CA ILE A 142 6.75 -0.95 -10.15
C ILE A 142 8.24 -0.66 -10.43
N PRO A 143 8.58 -0.12 -11.61
CA PRO A 143 9.91 0.40 -11.86
C PRO A 143 10.10 1.74 -11.14
N VAL A 144 11.23 1.90 -10.46
CA VAL A 144 11.63 3.14 -9.79
C VAL A 144 11.73 4.31 -10.80
N GLY A 145 11.31 5.50 -10.38
CA GLY A 145 11.41 6.73 -11.17
C GLY A 145 10.47 6.83 -12.36
N GLN A 146 9.47 5.94 -12.46
CA GLN A 146 8.43 6.00 -13.49
C GLN A 146 7.06 6.31 -12.89
N VAL A 147 6.30 7.13 -13.62
CA VAL A 147 4.91 7.45 -13.33
C VAL A 147 4.03 6.28 -13.76
N VAL A 148 3.44 5.62 -12.77
CA VAL A 148 2.51 4.52 -12.95
C VAL A 148 1.09 5.03 -12.71
N ARG A 149 0.25 4.93 -13.74
CA ARG A 149 -1.19 5.18 -13.58
C ARG A 149 -1.85 3.95 -12.99
N LEU A 150 -2.66 4.17 -11.96
CA LEU A 150 -3.46 3.13 -11.32
C LEU A 150 -4.91 3.31 -11.77
N GLN A 151 -5.48 2.31 -12.43
CA GLN A 151 -6.91 2.23 -12.70
C GLN A 151 -7.56 1.39 -11.60
N VAL A 152 -8.24 2.04 -10.67
CA VAL A 152 -8.69 1.46 -9.42
C VAL A 152 -10.20 1.18 -9.49
N THR A 153 -10.58 -0.07 -9.19
CA THR A 153 -11.96 -0.53 -9.13
C THR A 153 -12.12 -1.56 -8.00
N SER A 154 -13.34 -2.03 -7.77
CA SER A 154 -13.65 -3.14 -6.85
C SER A 154 -14.47 -4.21 -7.56
N LYS A 155 -14.31 -5.48 -7.14
CA LYS A 155 -15.17 -6.58 -7.58
C LYS A 155 -16.31 -6.89 -6.61
N ASP A 156 -16.34 -6.30 -5.42
CA ASP A 156 -17.32 -6.61 -4.38
C ASP A 156 -17.84 -5.38 -3.63
N VAL A 157 -17.17 -4.92 -2.58
CA VAL A 157 -17.57 -3.81 -1.70
C VAL A 157 -16.70 -2.59 -1.92
N LEU A 158 -16.99 -1.48 -1.23
CA LEU A 158 -16.13 -0.31 -1.26
C LEU A 158 -14.80 -0.59 -0.58
N HIS A 159 -13.69 -0.22 -1.22
CA HIS A 159 -12.34 -0.22 -0.65
C HIS A 159 -11.66 1.13 -0.90
N SER A 160 -10.51 1.37 -0.27
CA SER A 160 -9.67 2.55 -0.56
C SER A 160 -8.21 2.13 -0.66
N PHE A 161 -7.63 2.21 -1.85
CA PHE A 161 -6.23 1.91 -2.11
C PHE A 161 -5.38 3.07 -1.60
N TRP A 162 -4.47 2.83 -0.66
CA TRP A 162 -3.60 3.89 -0.15
C TRP A 162 -2.20 3.42 0.21
N VAL A 163 -1.20 4.08 -0.40
CA VAL A 163 0.23 3.95 -0.10
C VAL A 163 0.73 5.31 0.36
N PRO A 164 0.72 5.59 1.68
CA PRO A 164 0.89 6.95 2.22
C PRO A 164 2.13 7.69 1.71
N ARG A 165 3.23 6.96 1.52
CA ARG A 165 4.51 7.54 1.12
C ARG A 165 4.63 7.79 -0.38
N LEU A 166 3.75 7.22 -1.20
CA LEU A 166 3.82 7.34 -2.67
C LEU A 166 2.71 8.22 -3.25
N GLY A 167 1.55 8.34 -2.60
CA GLY A 167 0.48 9.21 -3.08
C GLY A 167 -0.78 9.25 -2.21
N GLY A 168 -1.77 10.01 -2.69
CA GLY A 168 -3.09 10.09 -2.08
C GLY A 168 -3.91 8.80 -2.21
N GLN A 169 -4.87 8.62 -1.31
CA GLN A 169 -5.79 7.47 -1.37
C GLN A 169 -6.72 7.53 -2.59
N ILE A 170 -7.11 6.35 -3.10
CA ILE A 170 -7.97 6.20 -4.27
C ILE A 170 -9.07 5.18 -3.94
N TYR A 171 -10.33 5.64 -3.94
CA TYR A 171 -11.47 4.74 -3.73
C TYR A 171 -11.60 3.70 -4.86
N ALA A 172 -11.76 2.44 -4.46
CA ALA A 172 -12.12 1.31 -5.31
C ALA A 172 -13.62 1.05 -5.16
N LYS A 173 -14.38 1.34 -6.22
CA LYS A 173 -15.85 1.26 -6.23
C LYS A 173 -16.36 0.26 -7.26
N PRO A 174 -17.26 -0.67 -6.90
CA PRO A 174 -17.84 -1.60 -7.86
C PRO A 174 -18.55 -0.85 -8.99
N GLY A 175 -18.20 -1.17 -10.24
CA GLY A 175 -18.82 -0.57 -11.42
C GLY A 175 -18.44 0.89 -11.73
N PHE A 176 -17.55 1.52 -10.95
CA PHE A 176 -17.09 2.89 -11.19
C PHE A 176 -15.58 2.93 -11.42
N PRO A 177 -15.12 3.28 -12.63
CA PRO A 177 -13.69 3.48 -12.86
C PRO A 177 -13.21 4.66 -12.03
N ASN A 178 -12.16 4.45 -11.25
CA ASN A 178 -11.40 5.51 -10.61
C ASN A 178 -9.94 5.41 -11.04
N SER A 179 -9.20 6.50 -10.90
CA SER A 179 -7.79 6.49 -11.22
C SER A 179 -6.99 7.45 -10.37
N GLY A 180 -5.73 7.11 -10.19
CA GLY A 180 -4.70 8.01 -9.68
C GLY A 180 -3.36 7.58 -10.22
N TRP A 181 -2.30 8.07 -9.60
CA TRP A 181 -0.94 7.76 -10.03
C TRP A 181 0.00 7.70 -8.84
N ILE A 182 1.03 6.88 -8.98
CA ILE A 182 2.13 6.78 -8.03
C ILE A 182 3.45 6.77 -8.81
N GLU A 183 4.51 7.18 -8.12
CA GLU A 183 5.90 7.01 -8.54
C GLU A 183 6.71 6.85 -7.26
N ALA A 184 7.64 5.89 -7.24
CA ALA A 184 8.64 5.77 -6.19
C ALA A 184 9.95 6.38 -6.68
N SER A 185 10.48 7.38 -5.97
CA SER A 185 11.72 8.06 -6.36
C SER A 185 12.98 7.28 -6.00
N GLN A 186 12.87 6.26 -5.14
CA GLN A 186 13.97 5.40 -4.73
C GLN A 186 13.53 3.92 -4.75
N PRO A 187 14.44 2.97 -5.03
CA PRO A 187 14.13 1.55 -4.92
C PRO A 187 13.80 1.17 -3.48
N GLY A 188 12.95 0.17 -3.30
CA GLY A 188 12.60 -0.39 -2.01
C GLY A 188 11.13 -0.75 -1.88
N GLN A 189 10.79 -1.28 -0.70
CA GLN A 189 9.44 -1.68 -0.36
C GLN A 189 8.70 -0.53 0.33
N TYR A 190 7.50 -0.24 -0.17
CA TYR A 190 6.58 0.73 0.40
C TYR A 190 5.30 0.03 0.79
N PHE A 191 4.76 0.40 1.94
CA PHE A 191 3.62 -0.29 2.51
C PHE A 191 2.40 0.63 2.58
N GLY A 192 1.25 0.00 2.49
CA GLY A 192 -0.05 0.63 2.51
C GLY A 192 -1.11 -0.29 3.10
N GLN A 193 -2.34 0.19 3.11
CA GLN A 193 -3.48 -0.54 3.64
C GLN A 193 -4.77 -0.10 2.96
N CYS A 194 -5.80 -0.93 3.06
CA CYS A 194 -7.14 -0.49 2.74
C CYS A 194 -7.58 0.59 3.75
N ASN A 195 -7.93 1.78 3.26
CA ASN A 195 -8.33 2.93 4.10
C ASN A 195 -9.85 3.19 4.11
N GLU A 196 -10.64 2.15 3.83
CA GLU A 196 -12.11 2.20 3.87
C GLU A 196 -12.62 0.86 4.39
N LEU A 197 -13.54 0.90 5.37
CA LEU A 197 -14.03 -0.30 6.04
C LEU A 197 -14.73 -1.24 5.05
N CYS A 198 -14.13 -2.40 4.77
CA CYS A 198 -14.59 -3.34 3.74
C CYS A 198 -15.08 -4.70 4.30
N GLY A 199 -15.32 -4.78 5.61
CA GLY A 199 -15.85 -5.96 6.31
C GLY A 199 -14.89 -6.56 7.33
N LEU A 200 -15.14 -7.82 7.73
CA LEU A 200 -14.43 -8.47 8.85
C LEU A 200 -12.91 -8.59 8.64
N GLY A 201 -12.47 -8.86 7.41
CA GLY A 201 -11.05 -8.96 7.08
C GLY A 201 -10.36 -7.63 6.76
N HIS A 202 -11.03 -6.49 6.95
CA HIS A 202 -10.51 -5.17 6.58
C HIS A 202 -9.10 -4.88 7.10
N TRP A 203 -8.82 -5.24 8.35
CA TRP A 203 -7.54 -4.93 8.99
C TRP A 203 -6.35 -5.73 8.45
N PHE A 204 -6.60 -6.87 7.78
CA PHE A 204 -5.57 -7.69 7.13
C PHE A 204 -5.29 -7.28 5.68
N MET A 205 -6.04 -6.30 5.16
CA MET A 205 -5.99 -5.92 3.76
C MET A 205 -4.83 -4.96 3.49
N TYR A 206 -3.62 -5.47 3.71
CA TYR A 206 -2.36 -4.77 3.50
C TYR A 206 -2.04 -4.62 2.02
N LEU A 207 -1.19 -3.65 1.74
CA LEU A 207 -0.64 -3.41 0.42
C LEU A 207 0.86 -3.31 0.50
N GLU A 208 1.55 -4.00 -0.39
CA GLU A 208 2.98 -3.83 -0.60
C GLU A 208 3.22 -3.30 -2.00
N VAL A 209 4.09 -2.29 -2.13
CA VAL A 209 4.61 -1.80 -3.39
C VAL A 209 6.12 -2.03 -3.41
N ASP A 210 6.59 -2.82 -4.37
CA ASP A 210 8.00 -3.11 -4.56
C ASP A 210 8.53 -2.25 -5.71
N ALA A 211 9.30 -1.22 -5.39
CA ALA A 211 9.92 -0.35 -6.38
C ALA A 211 11.30 -0.91 -6.74
N VAL A 212 11.41 -1.45 -7.94
CA VAL A 212 12.60 -2.19 -8.39
C VAL A 212 13.29 -1.49 -9.55
N SER A 213 14.49 -1.96 -9.93
CA SER A 213 15.16 -1.46 -11.13
C SER A 213 14.36 -1.84 -12.38
N GLU A 214 14.58 -1.13 -13.49
CA GLU A 214 13.93 -1.48 -14.76
C GLU A 214 14.23 -2.92 -15.18
N ALA A 215 15.46 -3.40 -14.96
CA ALA A 215 15.85 -4.76 -15.33
C ALA A 215 15.11 -5.82 -14.48
N ASP A 216 14.97 -5.58 -13.18
CA ASP A 216 14.20 -6.45 -12.28
C ASP A 216 12.70 -6.40 -12.62
N TYR A 217 12.18 -5.24 -13.01
CA TYR A 217 10.80 -5.09 -13.42
C TYR A 217 10.49 -5.91 -14.67
N GLN A 218 11.37 -5.88 -15.68
CA GLN A 218 11.22 -6.70 -16.89
C GLN A 218 11.36 -8.20 -16.60
N ALA A 219 12.26 -8.59 -15.67
CA ALA A 219 12.36 -9.97 -15.21
C ALA A 219 11.06 -10.43 -14.52
N PHE A 220 10.52 -9.60 -13.62
CA PHE A 220 9.22 -9.85 -13.00
C PHE A 220 8.10 -10.00 -14.04
N LEU A 221 8.01 -9.09 -15.02
CA LEU A 221 6.99 -9.16 -16.06
C LEU A 221 7.07 -10.43 -16.90
N SER A 222 8.28 -10.87 -17.25
CA SER A 222 8.52 -12.10 -18.01
C SER A 222 8.43 -13.39 -17.18
N GLY A 223 8.43 -13.28 -15.85
CA GLY A 223 8.55 -14.44 -14.95
C GLY A 223 9.95 -15.05 -14.92
N ALA A 224 10.94 -14.34 -15.47
CA ALA A 224 12.34 -14.71 -15.35
C ALA A 224 12.87 -14.40 -13.93
N PRO A 225 13.90 -15.11 -13.46
CA PRO A 225 14.62 -14.71 -12.26
C PRO A 225 15.17 -13.29 -12.41
N PRO A 226 15.25 -12.50 -11.32
CA PRO A 226 15.93 -11.21 -11.34
C PRO A 226 17.36 -11.34 -11.90
N PRO A 227 17.88 -10.36 -12.65
CA PRO A 227 19.25 -10.38 -13.16
C PRO A 227 20.27 -10.65 -12.04
N GLY A 228 21.08 -11.70 -12.20
CA GLY A 228 22.07 -12.12 -11.19
C GLY A 228 21.56 -13.15 -10.18
N ALA A 229 20.27 -13.48 -10.18
CA ALA A 229 19.79 -14.69 -9.53
C ALA A 229 20.31 -15.92 -10.31
N GLY A 230 20.79 -16.93 -9.59
CA GLY A 230 21.17 -18.21 -10.19
C GLY A 230 19.98 -18.90 -10.89
N PRO A 231 20.21 -20.05 -11.54
CA PRO A 231 19.13 -20.80 -12.19
C PRO A 231 17.95 -21.02 -11.24
N PRO A 232 16.70 -20.84 -11.71
CA PRO A 232 15.55 -20.96 -10.82
C PRO A 232 15.46 -22.38 -10.26
N PRO A 233 15.10 -22.54 -8.98
CA PRO A 233 14.94 -23.84 -8.34
C PRO A 233 13.82 -24.69 -8.94
N ALA A 234 12.90 -24.09 -9.70
CA ALA A 234 11.81 -24.77 -10.39
C ALA A 234 11.38 -24.01 -11.66
N GLU A 235 10.74 -24.71 -12.59
CA GLU A 235 10.21 -24.15 -13.84
C GLU A 235 8.76 -24.59 -14.06
N LYS A 236 7.98 -23.79 -14.82
CA LYS A 236 6.60 -24.20 -15.18
C LYS A 236 6.62 -25.42 -16.09
N ALA A 237 5.77 -26.40 -15.77
CA ALA A 237 5.48 -27.56 -16.62
C ALA A 237 4.05 -27.45 -17.17
N ASN A 238 3.72 -28.21 -18.22
CA ASN A 238 2.36 -28.30 -18.75
C ASN A 238 2.10 -29.71 -19.30
N GLY A 239 1.03 -30.36 -18.83
CA GLY A 239 0.54 -31.63 -19.38
C GLY A 239 1.43 -32.83 -19.04
N VAL A 240 2.21 -32.74 -17.96
CA VAL A 240 3.06 -33.82 -17.48
C VAL A 240 2.33 -34.56 -16.37
N THR A 241 2.41 -35.89 -16.33
CA THR A 241 1.87 -36.68 -15.22
C THR A 241 2.56 -36.25 -13.91
N PRO A 242 1.83 -35.67 -12.95
CA PRO A 242 2.46 -35.15 -11.74
C PRO A 242 2.89 -36.31 -10.83
N ALA A 243 4.05 -36.17 -10.21
CA ALA A 243 4.49 -37.07 -9.14
C ALA A 243 3.63 -36.90 -7.89
N THR A 244 3.06 -35.71 -7.68
CA THR A 244 2.12 -35.41 -6.61
C THR A 244 1.13 -34.34 -7.05
N ASN A 245 -0.14 -34.51 -6.67
CA ASN A 245 -1.18 -33.50 -6.81
C ASN A 245 -1.51 -32.92 -5.42
N VAL A 246 -1.67 -31.59 -5.35
CA VAL A 246 -2.04 -30.83 -4.18
C VAL A 246 -3.38 -30.13 -4.45
N GLY A 247 -4.44 -30.58 -3.79
CA GLY A 247 -5.76 -29.96 -3.85
C GLY A 247 -5.82 -28.66 -3.04
N GLU A 248 -6.38 -27.61 -3.61
CA GLU A 248 -6.76 -26.36 -2.94
C GLU A 248 -8.25 -26.45 -2.64
N THR A 249 -8.61 -26.54 -1.36
CA THR A 249 -9.98 -26.89 -0.95
C THR A 249 -10.74 -25.71 -0.35
N ASP A 250 -12.08 -25.78 -0.36
CA ASP A 250 -12.96 -24.79 0.27
C ASP A 250 -12.82 -24.71 1.80
N ASP A 251 -12.16 -25.69 2.43
CA ASP A 251 -11.76 -25.64 3.83
C ASP A 251 -10.52 -24.73 4.08
N LEU A 252 -10.09 -24.00 3.05
CA LEU A 252 -8.94 -23.09 3.05
C LEU A 252 -7.63 -23.82 3.38
N LYS A 253 -7.42 -25.00 2.78
CA LYS A 253 -6.25 -25.85 3.00
C LYS A 253 -5.66 -26.38 1.70
N PHE A 254 -4.35 -26.58 1.72
CA PHE A 254 -3.67 -27.42 0.74
C PHE A 254 -3.69 -28.88 1.22
N VAL A 255 -4.11 -29.80 0.34
CA VAL A 255 -4.24 -31.23 0.63
C VAL A 255 -3.46 -32.05 -0.43
N PRO A 256 -2.33 -32.69 -0.07
CA PRO A 256 -1.72 -32.68 1.26
C PRO A 256 -1.07 -31.33 1.58
N THR A 257 -0.98 -31.00 2.87
CA THR A 257 -0.33 -29.75 3.35
C THR A 257 1.19 -29.80 3.16
N SER A 258 1.77 -30.99 3.13
CA SER A 258 3.17 -31.18 2.79
C SER A 258 3.34 -32.38 1.86
N ALA A 259 4.25 -32.26 0.91
CA ALA A 259 4.59 -33.31 -0.02
C ALA A 259 6.11 -33.43 -0.18
N THR A 260 6.58 -34.64 -0.48
CA THR A 260 7.98 -34.91 -0.78
C THR A 260 8.10 -35.45 -2.20
N VAL A 261 8.94 -34.82 -3.01
CA VAL A 261 9.21 -35.19 -4.41
C VAL A 261 10.73 -35.25 -4.66
N LYS A 262 11.16 -35.79 -5.79
CA LYS A 262 12.58 -35.82 -6.18
C LYS A 262 12.92 -34.68 -7.13
N VAL A 263 14.19 -34.32 -7.23
CA VAL A 263 14.67 -33.43 -8.29
C VAL A 263 14.28 -33.99 -9.66
N GLY A 264 13.62 -33.16 -10.46
CA GLY A 264 13.10 -33.50 -11.78
C GLY A 264 11.60 -33.82 -11.80
N ASP A 265 10.98 -34.06 -10.65
CA ASP A 265 9.55 -34.37 -10.55
C ASP A 265 8.68 -33.11 -10.76
N VAL A 266 7.45 -33.35 -11.23
CA VAL A 266 6.41 -32.34 -11.39
C VAL A 266 5.41 -32.43 -10.24
N VAL A 267 5.11 -31.28 -9.63
CA VAL A 267 3.99 -31.12 -8.69
C VAL A 267 2.87 -30.36 -9.38
N GLN A 268 1.65 -30.85 -9.26
CA GLN A 268 0.44 -30.17 -9.71
C GLN A 268 -0.33 -29.64 -8.50
N TRP A 269 -0.81 -28.40 -8.59
CA TRP A 269 -1.86 -27.88 -7.73
C TRP A 269 -3.15 -27.83 -8.54
N THR A 270 -4.25 -28.20 -7.91
CA THR A 270 -5.59 -28.15 -8.52
C THR A 270 -6.52 -27.45 -7.55
N ASN A 271 -7.22 -26.42 -8.00
CA ASN A 271 -8.30 -25.84 -7.21
C ASN A 271 -9.54 -26.74 -7.28
N ASP A 272 -9.74 -27.55 -6.24
CA ASP A 272 -10.85 -28.50 -6.12
C ASP A 272 -12.11 -27.83 -5.53
N GLY A 273 -12.00 -26.57 -5.09
CA GLY A 273 -13.07 -25.80 -4.46
C GLY A 273 -13.73 -24.77 -5.38
N THR A 274 -14.55 -23.94 -4.76
CA THR A 274 -15.21 -22.77 -5.36
C THR A 274 -14.51 -21.46 -5.00
N SER A 275 -13.76 -21.47 -3.89
CA SER A 275 -12.98 -20.33 -3.42
C SER A 275 -11.80 -20.02 -4.34
N ILE A 276 -11.43 -18.74 -4.42
CA ILE A 276 -10.25 -18.32 -5.20
C ILE A 276 -8.98 -18.63 -4.42
N HIS A 277 -8.01 -19.25 -5.07
CA HIS A 277 -6.76 -19.68 -4.44
C HIS A 277 -5.53 -19.14 -5.21
N SER A 278 -4.35 -19.40 -4.66
CA SER A 278 -3.06 -19.01 -5.25
C SER A 278 -1.98 -19.94 -4.70
N VAL A 279 -0.89 -20.10 -5.43
CA VAL A 279 0.31 -20.80 -4.98
C VAL A 279 1.47 -19.82 -4.99
N THR A 280 1.74 -19.19 -3.85
CA THR A 280 2.78 -18.16 -3.75
C THR A 280 3.94 -18.62 -2.88
N PHE A 281 5.12 -18.78 -3.49
CA PHE A 281 6.35 -19.15 -2.80
C PHE A 281 7.02 -17.94 -2.16
N ASP A 282 7.62 -18.15 -1.00
CA ASP A 282 8.27 -17.13 -0.15
C ASP A 282 9.57 -16.55 -0.74
N ASN A 283 10.33 -17.37 -1.46
CA ASN A 283 11.69 -17.04 -1.87
C ASN A 283 11.80 -16.24 -3.18
N GLN A 284 10.69 -15.92 -3.86
CA GLN A 284 10.61 -15.23 -5.16
C GLN A 284 11.42 -15.86 -6.31
N GLN A 285 12.08 -16.99 -6.09
CA GLN A 285 12.91 -17.71 -7.07
C GLN A 285 12.12 -18.84 -7.73
N VAL A 286 11.14 -19.40 -7.02
CA VAL A 286 10.18 -20.35 -7.59
C VAL A 286 9.08 -19.55 -8.29
N PRO A 287 8.68 -19.91 -9.52
CA PRO A 287 7.52 -19.29 -10.15
C PRO A 287 6.29 -19.48 -9.25
N SER A 288 5.60 -18.38 -8.95
CA SER A 288 4.33 -18.40 -8.19
C SER A 288 3.15 -18.30 -9.15
N LEU A 289 1.97 -18.71 -8.68
CA LEU A 289 0.68 -18.46 -9.30
C LEU A 289 -0.18 -17.58 -8.40
N ASP A 290 -0.42 -16.34 -8.82
CA ASP A 290 -1.11 -15.32 -8.02
C ASP A 290 -2.63 -15.52 -7.92
N THR A 291 -3.24 -16.32 -8.79
CA THR A 291 -4.68 -16.58 -8.81
C THR A 291 -4.98 -17.91 -9.52
N GLN A 292 -5.87 -18.71 -8.94
CA GLN A 292 -6.38 -19.97 -9.45
C GLN A 292 -7.88 -20.07 -9.12
N ASN A 293 -8.73 -20.09 -10.14
CA ASN A 293 -10.17 -20.29 -9.99
C ASN A 293 -10.51 -21.78 -9.87
N GLY A 294 -11.72 -22.11 -9.39
CA GLY A 294 -12.19 -23.49 -9.27
C GLY A 294 -12.04 -24.29 -10.57
N GLY A 295 -11.38 -25.44 -10.47
CA GLY A 295 -11.08 -26.36 -11.58
C GLY A 295 -9.82 -26.04 -12.38
N GLU A 296 -9.16 -24.90 -12.14
CA GLU A 296 -7.87 -24.59 -12.77
C GLU A 296 -6.73 -25.44 -12.16
N LYS A 297 -5.63 -25.54 -12.91
CA LYS A 297 -4.46 -26.34 -12.54
C LYS A 297 -3.17 -25.55 -12.70
N TYR A 298 -2.20 -25.86 -11.87
CA TYR A 298 -0.87 -25.24 -11.89
C TYR A 298 0.22 -26.30 -11.74
N GLU A 299 1.23 -26.29 -12.61
CA GLU A 299 2.26 -27.34 -12.63
C GLU A 299 3.67 -26.73 -12.57
N LEU A 300 4.51 -27.27 -11.67
CA LEU A 300 5.92 -26.92 -11.54
C LEU A 300 6.80 -28.15 -11.54
N LYS A 301 7.90 -28.10 -12.30
CA LYS A 301 9.00 -29.05 -12.23
C LYS A 301 10.10 -28.50 -11.34
N PHE A 302 10.45 -29.23 -10.28
CA PHE A 302 11.51 -28.81 -9.37
C PHE A 302 12.88 -29.29 -9.84
N LEU A 303 13.83 -28.37 -10.00
CA LEU A 303 15.16 -28.61 -10.55
C LEU A 303 16.26 -28.67 -9.49
N LYS A 304 15.96 -28.22 -8.27
CA LYS A 304 16.93 -28.15 -7.16
C LYS A 304 16.35 -28.75 -5.89
N ALA A 305 17.16 -29.55 -5.20
CA ALA A 305 16.81 -30.07 -3.89
C ALA A 305 16.70 -28.93 -2.87
N GLY A 306 15.76 -29.06 -1.93
CA GLY A 306 15.46 -28.02 -0.95
C GLY A 306 14.04 -28.13 -0.41
N THR A 307 13.71 -27.27 0.55
CA THR A 307 12.37 -27.14 1.09
C THR A 307 11.78 -25.81 0.62
N TYR A 308 10.62 -25.88 -0.01
CA TYR A 308 9.93 -24.74 -0.60
C TYR A 308 8.61 -24.53 0.13
N HIS A 309 8.51 -23.40 0.83
CA HIS A 309 7.29 -23.01 1.50
C HIS A 309 6.44 -22.13 0.58
N TYR A 310 5.13 -22.35 0.62
CA TYR A 310 4.18 -21.57 -0.17
C TYR A 310 2.90 -21.33 0.60
N VAL A 311 2.18 -20.28 0.23
CA VAL A 311 0.93 -19.85 0.86
C VAL A 311 -0.13 -19.53 -0.17
N CYS A 312 -1.39 -19.58 0.27
CA CYS A 312 -2.48 -18.96 -0.46
C CYS A 312 -2.66 -17.52 -0.01
N THR A 313 -2.31 -16.53 -0.84
CA THR A 313 -2.35 -15.10 -0.52
C THR A 313 -3.74 -14.61 -0.12
N PHE A 314 -4.81 -15.23 -0.62
CA PHE A 314 -6.19 -14.89 -0.26
C PHE A 314 -6.60 -15.39 1.13
N HIS A 315 -5.93 -16.44 1.63
CA HIS A 315 -6.32 -17.17 2.84
C HIS A 315 -5.15 -17.31 3.85
N VAL A 316 -4.15 -16.43 3.77
CA VAL A 316 -2.99 -16.42 4.70
C VAL A 316 -3.47 -16.26 6.14
N ALA A 317 -4.45 -15.38 6.38
CA ALA A 317 -5.02 -15.15 7.70
C ALA A 317 -5.72 -16.40 8.27
N ALA A 318 -6.22 -17.29 7.41
CA ALA A 318 -6.79 -18.58 7.80
C ALA A 318 -5.72 -19.68 7.99
N GLY A 319 -4.43 -19.36 7.76
CA GLY A 319 -3.32 -20.29 7.89
C GLY A 319 -3.15 -21.23 6.69
N MET A 320 -3.67 -20.87 5.51
CA MET A 320 -3.56 -21.69 4.30
C MET A 320 -2.12 -21.66 3.73
N GLN A 321 -1.31 -22.62 4.16
CA GLN A 321 0.10 -22.75 3.80
C GLN A 321 0.45 -24.20 3.47
N GLY A 322 1.47 -24.40 2.65
CA GLY A 322 1.95 -25.72 2.26
C GLY A 322 3.47 -25.78 2.13
N THR A 323 4.00 -26.99 1.99
CA THR A 323 5.45 -27.19 1.86
C THR A 323 5.77 -28.33 0.89
N ILE A 324 6.63 -28.06 -0.09
CA ILE A 324 7.23 -29.10 -0.94
C ILE A 324 8.66 -29.33 -0.48
N THR A 325 8.98 -30.56 -0.11
CA THR A 325 10.36 -30.99 0.13
C THR A 325 10.86 -31.74 -1.11
N VAL A 326 11.91 -31.22 -1.73
CA VAL A 326 12.56 -31.83 -2.89
C VAL A 326 13.84 -32.50 -2.46
N THR A 327 13.88 -33.83 -2.54
CA THR A 327 15.07 -34.62 -2.19
C THR A 327 16.00 -34.78 -3.38
N GLY A 328 17.31 -34.87 -3.10
CA GLY A 328 18.29 -35.26 -4.11
C GLY A 328 17.96 -36.64 -4.66
N GLY A 329 17.96 -36.76 -5.99
CA GLY A 329 17.76 -38.03 -6.69
C GLY A 329 18.90 -39.01 -6.50
#